data_AF-A0A3D1YCT0-F1
#
_entry.id   AF-A0A3D1YCT0-F1
#
_cell.length_a   1.000
_cell.length_b   1.000
_cell.length_c   1.000
_cell.angle_alpha   90.00
_cell.angle_beta   90.00
_cell.angle_gamma   90.00
#
_symmetry.space_group_name_H-M   'P 1'
#
loop_
_entity.id
_entity.type
_entity.pdbx_description
1 polymer ?
#
loop_
_entity_poly.entity_id
_entity_poly.type
_entity_poly.pdbx_seq_one_letter_code
_entity_poly.pdbx_strand_id
1 'polypeptide(L)' 'FLNSFVERVDIYEQEQPDGRFLKHIKFRFPVYFGDRETQELCWDNESTVETVVLMSRKDK' A
#
# COMPACT_ATOMS: atom_id res chain seq x y z
N PHE A 1 11.65 -14.32 -15.58
CA PHE A 1 12.64 -14.04 -14.51
C PHE A 1 12.01 -13.23 -13.37
N LEU A 2 11.38 -12.07 -13.63
CA LEU A 2 10.68 -11.27 -12.59
C LEU A 2 9.48 -11.96 -11.93
N ASN A 3 8.70 -12.75 -12.70
CA ASN A 3 7.51 -13.46 -12.18
C ASN A 3 7.80 -14.44 -11.04
N SER A 4 9.06 -14.88 -10.89
CA SER A 4 9.46 -15.81 -9.84
C SER A 4 9.65 -15.12 -8.49
N PHE A 5 9.87 -13.80 -8.49
CA PHE A 5 10.14 -13.02 -7.28
C PHE A 5 8.92 -12.25 -6.77
N VAL A 6 8.00 -11.95 -7.67
CA VAL A 6 6.81 -11.16 -7.38
C VAL A 6 5.66 -12.11 -7.06
N GLU A 7 5.00 -11.87 -5.94
CA GLU A 7 3.77 -12.55 -5.55
C GLU A 7 2.58 -11.91 -6.26
N ARG A 8 2.53 -10.57 -6.27
CA ARG A 8 1.43 -9.79 -6.82
C ARG A 8 1.88 -8.41 -7.29
N VAL A 9 1.32 -7.94 -8.40
CA VAL A 9 1.43 -6.55 -8.87
C VAL A 9 0.02 -6.02 -9.08
N ASP A 10 -0.27 -4.87 -8.49
CA ASP A 10 -1.46 -4.09 -8.75
C ASP A 10 -1.06 -2.82 -9.52
N ILE A 11 -1.80 -2.53 -10.59
CA ILE A 11 -1.55 -1.42 -11.52
C ILE A 11 -2.76 -0.49 -11.44
N TYR A 12 -2.55 0.82 -11.53
CA TYR A 12 -3.64 1.78 -11.66
C TYR A 12 -4.40 1.55 -12.97
N GLU A 13 -5.73 1.52 -12.90
CA GLU A 13 -6.57 1.36 -14.10
C GLU A 13 -6.48 2.56 -15.05
N GLN A 14 -6.12 3.73 -14.51
CA GLN A 14 -5.97 4.99 -15.25
C GLN A 14 -4.55 5.54 -15.07
N GLU A 15 -4.03 6.19 -16.12
CA GLU A 15 -2.74 6.87 -16.04
C GLU A 15 -2.76 7.94 -14.95
N GLN A 16 -1.82 7.86 -14.03
CA GLN A 16 -1.67 8.89 -13.01
C GLN A 16 -1.07 10.16 -13.63
N PRO A 17 -1.39 11.37 -13.11
CA PRO A 17 -0.87 12.64 -13.63
C PRO A 17 0.66 12.74 -13.66
N ASP A 18 1.35 11.93 -12.84
CA ASP A 18 2.81 11.85 -12.74
C ASP A 18 3.41 10.67 -13.53
N GLY A 19 2.58 9.98 -14.33
CA GLY A 19 2.99 8.82 -15.14
C GLY A 19 3.19 7.54 -14.35
N ARG A 20 2.86 7.49 -13.05
CA ARG A 20 2.88 6.23 -12.29
C ARG A 20 1.80 5.29 -12.81
N PHE A 21 2.18 4.03 -13.05
CA PHE A 21 1.26 2.95 -13.37
C PHE A 21 1.21 1.88 -12.27
N LEU A 22 2.27 1.75 -11.45
CA LEU A 22 2.30 0.79 -10.34
C LEU A 22 1.57 1.35 -9.12
N LYS A 23 0.57 0.61 -8.63
CA LYS A 23 -0.17 0.91 -7.39
C LYS A 23 0.50 0.21 -6.21
N HIS A 24 0.72 -1.10 -6.34
CA HIS A 24 1.27 -1.92 -5.27
C HIS A 24 2.03 -3.12 -5.83
N ILE A 25 3.14 -3.50 -5.17
CA ILE A 25 3.87 -4.72 -5.48
C ILE A 25 4.18 -5.48 -4.20
N LYS A 26 3.92 -6.79 -4.23
CA LYS A 26 4.25 -7.72 -3.17
C LYS A 26 5.30 -8.71 -3.63
N PHE A 27 6.39 -8.80 -2.90
CA PHE A 27 7.48 -9.74 -3.15
C PHE A 27 7.29 -11.02 -2.32
N ARG A 28 7.79 -12.14 -2.83
CA ARG A 28 7.74 -13.44 -2.14
C ARG A 28 8.75 -13.56 -0.98
N PHE A 29 9.57 -12.53 -0.78
CA PHE A 29 10.63 -12.47 0.23
C PHE A 29 10.90 -11.00 0.58
N PRO A 30 11.50 -10.73 1.75
CA PRO A 30 11.88 -9.37 2.12
C PRO A 30 12.87 -8.77 1.12
N VAL A 31 12.62 -7.52 0.74
CA VAL A 31 13.52 -6.71 -0.07
C VAL A 31 13.92 -5.47 0.72
N TYR A 32 15.14 -4.99 0.49
CA TYR A 32 15.60 -3.73 1.05
C TYR A 32 15.22 -2.59 0.09
N PHE A 33 14.51 -1.59 0.61
CA PHE A 33 14.16 -0.38 -0.11
C PHE A 33 14.54 0.84 0.74
N GLY A 34 15.58 1.56 0.32
CA GLY A 34 16.24 2.57 1.16
C GLY A 34 16.81 1.90 2.42
N ASP A 35 16.48 2.43 3.59
CA ASP A 35 16.92 1.92 4.89
C ASP A 35 15.93 0.96 5.55
N ARG A 36 14.91 0.49 4.82
CA ARG A 36 13.85 -0.38 5.34
C ARG A 36 13.83 -1.73 4.63
N GLU A 37 13.69 -2.78 5.42
CA GLU A 37 13.33 -4.12 4.93
C GLU A 37 11.81 -4.22 4.85
N THR A 38 11.28 -4.53 3.66
CA THR A 38 9.84 -4.68 3.43
C THR A 38 9.57 -5.76 2.38
N GLN A 39 8.41 -6.38 2.44
CA GLN A 39 7.92 -7.28 1.39
C GLN A 39 6.94 -6.58 0.44
N GLU A 40 6.44 -5.41 0.84
CA GLU A 40 5.39 -4.68 0.15
C GLU A 40 5.83 -3.24 -0.08
N LEU A 41 5.61 -2.77 -1.30
CA LEU A 41 5.74 -1.36 -1.64
C LEU A 41 4.39 -0.88 -2.15
N CYS A 42 3.81 0.07 -1.43
CA CYS A 42 2.52 0.68 -1.74
C CYS A 42 2.76 2.14 -2.13
N TRP A 43 2.34 2.49 -3.35
CA TRP A 43 2.34 3.87 -3.86
C TRP A 43 0.93 4.43 -3.96
N ASP A 44 -0.04 3.74 -3.35
CA ASP A 44 -1.40 4.23 -3.25
C ASP A 44 -1.44 5.50 -2.39
N ASN A 45 -2.12 6.52 -2.91
CA ASN A 45 -2.35 7.78 -2.20
C ASN A 45 -3.69 7.76 -1.44
N GLU A 46 -4.45 6.66 -1.49
CA GLU A 46 -5.67 6.49 -0.70
C GLU A 46 -5.32 6.42 0.80
N SER A 47 -5.28 7.57 1.47
CA SER A 47 -5.22 7.63 2.92
C SER A 47 -6.56 7.20 3.51
N THR A 48 -6.51 6.40 4.57
CA THR A 48 -7.72 6.11 5.34
C THR A 48 -8.15 7.40 6.05
N VAL A 49 -9.42 7.81 5.88
CA VAL A 49 -9.96 8.95 6.65
C VAL A 49 -10.19 8.48 8.08
N GLU A 50 -9.27 8.82 8.97
CA GLU A 50 -9.41 8.54 10.39
C GLU A 50 -10.46 9.50 11.01
N THR A 51 -11.41 8.97 11.78
CA THR A 51 -12.41 9.76 12.51
C THR A 51 -12.32 9.44 14.00
N VAL A 52 -12.21 10.47 14.84
CA VAL A 52 -12.25 10.33 16.31
C VAL A 52 -13.70 10.43 16.78
N VAL A 53 -14.20 9.39 17.45
CA VAL A 53 -15.53 9.38 18.09
C VAL A 53 -15.38 9.29 19.60
N LEU A 54 -15.96 10.25 20.32
CA LEU A 54 -16.08 10.19 21.79
C LEU A 54 -17.15 9.17 22.16
N MET A 55 -16.75 8.03 22.72
CA MET A 55 -17.68 7.09 23.35
C MET A 55 -17.84 7.44 24.82
N SER A 56 -19.02 7.88 25.23
CA SER A 56 -19.39 8.03 26.64
C SER A 56 -20.45 7.01 27.03
N ARG A 57 -20.31 6.42 28.22
CA ARG A 57 -21.34 5.55 28.78
C ARG A 57 -22.51 6.43 29.22
N LYS A 58 -23.70 6.17 28.68
CA LYS A 58 -24.93 6.81 29.17
C LYS A 58 -25.35 6.12 30.46
N ASP A 59 -24.92 6.65 31.59
CA ASP A 59 -25.43 6.22 32.90
C ASP A 59 -26.94 6.55 32.96
N LYS A 60 -27.73 5.60 33.47
CA LYS A 60 -29.20 5.65 33.54
C LYS A 60 -29.69 6.40 34.77
#